data_AF-A0A2R7LA97-F1
#
_entry.id   AF-A0A2R7LA97-F1
#
_cell.length_a   1.000
_cell.length_b   1.000
_cell.length_c   1.000
_cell.angle_alpha   90.00
_cell.angle_beta   90.00
_cell.angle_gamma   90.00
#
_symmetry.space_group_name_H-M   'P 1'
#
loop_
_entity.id
_entity.type
_entity.pdbx_description
1 polymer ?
#
loop_
_entity_poly.entity_id
_entity_poly.type
_entity_poly.pdbx_seq_one_letter_code
_entity_poly.pdbx_strand_id
1 'polypeptide(L)'
;MNAQTPLSQDWSPADLDLIVGDYFVMLAKDLAGQAVDLAAHQRALRFVTGRSGGALDFKTCEISAVVSLVGLPILTAFAPRWTYAETVVEAVERQLIARPALF
;
A
#
# COMPACT_ATOMS: atom_id res chain seq x y z
N MET A 1 -16.34 21.58 25.27
CA MET A 1 -15.54 20.38 25.53
C MET A 1 -16.43 19.19 25.24
N ASN A 2 -16.22 18.50 24.11
CA ASN A 2 -16.76 17.17 23.82
C ASN A 2 -15.78 16.53 22.83
N ALA A 3 -15.02 15.56 23.33
CA ALA A 3 -13.94 14.91 22.63
C ALA A 3 -14.51 14.16 21.41
N GLN A 4 -14.04 14.55 20.22
CA GLN A 4 -14.09 13.67 19.07
C GLN A 4 -13.17 12.51 19.39
N THR A 5 -13.74 11.34 19.69
CA THR A 5 -12.98 10.10 19.75
C THR A 5 -12.42 9.86 18.34
N PRO A 6 -11.09 9.89 18.10
CA PRO A 6 -10.58 9.66 16.76
C PRO A 6 -10.79 8.17 16.44
N LEU A 7 -11.82 7.87 15.67
CA LEU A 7 -12.00 6.56 15.07
C LEU A 7 -10.78 6.31 14.18
N SER A 8 -9.86 5.46 14.64
CA SER A 8 -8.78 4.90 13.82
C SER A 8 -7.94 5.94 13.05
N GLN A 9 -7.03 6.64 13.74
CA GLN A 9 -5.98 7.54 13.19
C GLN A 9 -5.93 7.60 11.66
N ASP A 10 -6.29 8.72 11.06
CA ASP A 10 -6.17 8.93 9.61
C ASP A 10 -4.79 8.48 9.10
N TRP A 11 -4.75 7.82 7.95
CA TRP A 11 -3.50 7.42 7.32
C TRP A 11 -2.70 8.66 6.96
N SER A 12 -1.52 8.83 7.56
CA SER A 12 -0.66 9.97 7.22
C SER A 12 -0.09 9.79 5.80
N PRO A 13 0.29 10.87 5.12
CA PRO A 13 0.99 10.77 3.84
C PRO A 13 2.24 9.89 3.93
N ALA A 14 2.97 9.97 5.04
CA ALA A 14 4.15 9.13 5.28
C ALA A 14 3.80 7.64 5.43
N ASP A 15 2.72 7.30 6.15
CA ASP A 15 2.25 5.91 6.24
C ASP A 15 1.88 5.36 4.86
N LEU A 16 1.21 6.18 4.04
CA LEU A 16 0.82 5.81 2.67
C LEU A 16 2.05 5.62 1.78
N ASP A 17 3.03 6.51 1.85
CA ASP A 17 4.27 6.40 1.08
C ASP A 17 5.05 5.12 1.44
N LEU A 18 5.06 4.74 2.73
CA LEU A 18 5.69 3.50 3.19
C LEU A 18 5.00 2.25 2.62
N ILE A 19 3.68 2.14 2.76
CA ILE A 19 2.96 0.94 2.29
C ILE A 19 2.92 0.84 0.76
N VAL A 20 2.75 1.96 0.04
CA VAL A 20 2.79 1.97 -1.42
C VAL A 20 4.19 1.65 -1.92
N GLY A 21 5.22 2.21 -1.26
CA GLY A 21 6.61 1.92 -1.58
C GLY A 21 6.95 0.43 -1.41
N ASP A 22 6.47 -0.17 -0.33
CA ASP A 22 6.61 -1.60 -0.03
C ASP A 22 5.83 -2.47 -1.02
N TYR A 23 4.61 -2.06 -1.39
CA TYR A 23 3.81 -2.71 -2.45
C TYR A 23 4.59 -2.81 -3.76
N PHE A 24 5.22 -1.72 -4.21
CA PHE A 24 6.02 -1.72 -5.44
C PHE A 24 7.29 -2.57 -5.31
N VAL A 25 7.90 -2.68 -4.13
CA VAL A 25 9.04 -3.60 -3.91
C VAL A 25 8.57 -5.05 -4.05
N MET A 26 7.43 -5.40 -3.45
CA MET A 26 6.85 -6.73 -3.59
C MET A 26 6.46 -7.02 -5.04
N LEU A 27 5.82 -6.08 -5.72
CA LEU A 27 5.41 -6.24 -7.12
C LEU A 27 6.63 -6.43 -8.04
N ALA A 28 7.71 -5.67 -7.86
CA ALA A 28 8.92 -5.84 -8.66
C ALA A 28 9.54 -7.23 -8.51
N LYS A 29 9.55 -7.79 -7.29
CA LYS A 29 10.00 -9.16 -7.03
C LYS A 29 9.11 -10.19 -7.72
N ASP A 30 7.80 -10.04 -7.58
CA ASP A 30 6.81 -10.92 -8.20
C ASP A 30 6.96 -10.96 -9.73
N LEU A 31 7.08 -9.79 -10.36
CA LEU A 31 7.32 -9.66 -11.81
C LEU A 31 8.66 -10.23 -12.27
N ALA A 32 9.68 -10.20 -11.41
CA ALA A 32 10.96 -10.86 -11.64
C ALA A 32 10.92 -12.38 -11.40
N GLY A 33 9.77 -12.96 -11.07
CA GLY A 33 9.62 -14.38 -10.72
C GLY A 33 10.27 -14.76 -9.39
N GLN A 34 10.57 -13.78 -8.54
CA GLN A 34 11.18 -14.00 -7.23
C GLN A 34 10.11 -14.26 -6.18
N ALA A 35 10.41 -15.12 -5.21
CA ALA A 35 9.52 -15.37 -4.09
C ALA A 35 9.33 -14.10 -3.23
N VAL A 36 8.07 -13.79 -2.91
CA VAL A 36 7.71 -12.68 -2.02
C VAL A 36 7.29 -13.22 -0.65
N ASP A 37 8.04 -12.88 0.40
CA ASP A 37 7.65 -13.19 1.79
C ASP A 37 6.70 -12.11 2.33
N LEU A 38 5.41 -12.30 2.07
CA LEU A 38 4.34 -11.39 2.51
C LEU A 38 4.33 -11.20 4.04
N ALA A 39 4.66 -12.24 4.81
CA ALA A 39 4.67 -12.16 6.26
C ALA A 39 5.82 -11.28 6.77
N ALA A 40 7.00 -11.34 6.14
CA ALA A 40 8.11 -10.45 6.47
C ALA A 40 7.80 -8.99 6.14
N HIS A 41 7.24 -8.72 4.95
CA HIS A 41 6.82 -7.39 4.54
C HIS A 41 5.76 -6.81 5.49
N GLN A 42 4.72 -7.59 5.84
CA GLN A 42 3.71 -7.14 6.80
C GLN A 42 4.32 -6.88 8.19
N ARG A 43 5.22 -7.74 8.70
CA ARG A 43 5.89 -7.50 9.99
C ARG A 43 6.70 -6.21 9.99
N ALA A 44 7.43 -5.92 8.92
CA ALA A 44 8.21 -4.69 8.79
C ALA A 44 7.31 -3.44 8.79
N LEU A 45 6.23 -3.46 7.99
CA LEU A 45 5.26 -2.37 7.94
C LEU A 45 4.58 -2.12 9.29
N ARG A 46 4.20 -3.19 10.01
CA ARG A 46 3.63 -3.07 11.36
C ARG A 46 4.60 -2.42 12.33
N PHE A 47 5.89 -2.78 12.24
CA PHE A 47 6.92 -2.22 13.11
C PHE A 47 7.12 -0.72 12.87
N VAL A 48 7.17 -0.27 11.61
CA VAL A 48 7.45 1.15 11.29
C VAL A 48 6.22 2.05 11.40
N THR A 49 5.02 1.55 11.10
CA THR A 49 3.79 2.37 11.10
C THR A 49 2.97 2.23 12.38
N GLY A 50 3.20 1.20 13.19
CA GLY A 50 2.36 0.85 14.34
C GLY A 50 0.95 0.35 13.97
N ARG A 51 0.64 0.18 12.68
CA ARG A 51 -0.67 -0.28 12.20
C ARG A 51 -0.89 -1.77 12.48
N SER A 52 -2.15 -2.19 12.58
CA SER A 52 -2.51 -3.59 12.69
C SER A 52 -2.35 -4.30 11.33
N GLY A 53 -2.10 -5.61 11.34
CA GLY A 53 -1.98 -6.40 10.10
C GLY A 53 -3.24 -6.28 9.22
N GLY A 54 -4.43 -6.36 9.82
CA GLY A 54 -5.68 -6.19 9.09
C GLY A 54 -5.87 -4.80 8.48
N ALA A 55 -5.35 -3.73 9.12
CA ALA A 55 -5.38 -2.39 8.53
C ALA A 55 -4.40 -2.26 7.34
N LEU A 56 -3.22 -2.89 7.44
CA LEU A 56 -2.27 -2.95 6.34
C LEU A 56 -2.88 -3.71 5.16
N ASP A 57 -3.38 -4.93 5.37
CA ASP A 57 -3.98 -5.76 4.31
C ASP A 57 -5.18 -5.04 3.65
N PHE A 58 -6.00 -4.35 4.44
CA PHE A 58 -7.08 -3.50 3.93
C PHE A 58 -6.54 -2.45 2.97
N LYS A 59 -5.52 -1.71 3.40
CA LYS A 59 -4.91 -0.62 2.63
C LYS A 59 -4.19 -1.15 1.38
N THR A 60 -3.52 -2.29 1.47
CA THR A 60 -2.88 -2.97 0.33
C THR A 60 -3.89 -3.30 -0.77
N CYS A 61 -5.11 -3.75 -0.41
CA CYS A 61 -6.17 -3.98 -1.40
C CYS A 61 -6.69 -2.70 -2.07
N GLU A 62 -6.74 -1.58 -1.35
CA GLU A 62 -7.04 -0.27 -1.96
C GLU A 62 -5.95 0.14 -2.95
N ILE A 63 -4.68 -0.09 -2.60
CA ILE A 63 -3.53 0.17 -3.48
C ILE A 63 -3.61 -0.72 -4.73
N SER A 64 -3.95 -2.00 -4.61
CA SER A 64 -4.18 -2.88 -5.76
C SER A 64 -5.22 -2.31 -6.73
N ALA A 65 -6.29 -1.67 -6.23
CA ALA A 65 -7.28 -1.03 -7.10
C ALA A 65 -6.69 0.14 -7.88
N VAL A 66 -5.96 1.05 -7.22
CA VAL A 66 -5.31 2.19 -7.88
C VAL A 66 -4.25 1.73 -8.89
N VAL A 67 -3.41 0.77 -8.52
CA VAL A 67 -2.39 0.19 -9.40
C VAL A 67 -3.04 -0.47 -10.64
N SER A 68 -4.18 -1.14 -10.45
CA SER A 68 -4.93 -1.70 -11.57
C SER A 68 -5.48 -0.63 -12.52
N LEU A 69 -5.93 0.52 -12.00
CA LEU A 69 -6.45 1.62 -12.82
C LEU A 69 -5.39 2.28 -13.71
N VAL A 70 -4.14 2.30 -13.27
CA VAL A 70 -3.01 2.79 -14.09
C VAL A 70 -2.47 1.74 -15.06
N GLY A 71 -3.13 0.57 -15.16
CA GLY A 71 -2.80 -0.48 -16.13
C GLY A 71 -1.65 -1.40 -15.72
N LEU A 72 -1.21 -1.34 -14.46
CA LEU A 72 -0.14 -2.20 -13.95
C LEU A 72 -0.69 -3.52 -13.40
N PRO A 73 0.09 -4.60 -13.46
CA PRO A 73 -0.23 -5.84 -12.78
C PRO A 73 -0.30 -5.62 -11.26
N ILE A 74 -1.05 -6.48 -10.57
CA ILE A 74 -1.22 -6.43 -9.12
C ILE A 74 -0.66 -7.69 -8.47
N LEU A 75 -0.33 -7.57 -7.18
CA LEU A 75 -0.05 -8.74 -6.35
C LEU A 75 -1.33 -9.56 -6.17
N THR A 76 -1.37 -10.77 -6.71
CA THR A 76 -2.57 -11.63 -6.74
C THR A 76 -3.13 -11.96 -5.35
N ALA A 77 -2.28 -11.95 -4.33
CA ALA A 77 -2.68 -12.13 -2.93
C ALA A 77 -3.60 -11.01 -2.40
N PHE A 78 -3.63 -9.84 -3.04
CA PHE A 78 -4.37 -8.66 -2.61
C PHE A 78 -5.39 -8.23 -3.67
N ALA A 79 -6.59 -8.81 -3.61
CA ALA A 79 -7.69 -8.46 -4.51
C ALA A 79 -8.03 -6.96 -4.43
N PRO A 80 -8.27 -6.27 -5.56
CA PRO A 80 -8.62 -4.84 -5.59
C PRO A 80 -9.86 -4.50 -4.76
N ARG A 81 -9.75 -3.46 -3.95
CA ARG A 81 -10.89 -2.79 -3.31
C ARG A 81 -11.14 -1.44 -3.96
N TRP A 82 -12.20 -1.37 -4.76
CA TRP A 82 -12.56 -0.21 -5.58
C TRP A 82 -13.13 0.97 -4.80
N THR A 83 -13.30 0.83 -3.48
CA THR A 83 -13.56 1.95 -2.58
C THR A 83 -12.25 2.29 -1.90
N TYR A 84 -11.64 3.40 -2.31
CA TYR A 84 -10.35 3.88 -1.80
C TYR A 84 -10.37 5.41 -1.66
N ALA A 85 -9.53 5.92 -0.76
CA ALA A 85 -9.36 7.37 -0.58
C ALA A 85 -8.47 7.97 -1.68
N GLU A 86 -8.72 9.24 -2.05
CA GLU A 86 -7.91 10.00 -3.02
C GLU A 86 -6.43 10.07 -2.60
N THR A 87 -6.14 10.13 -1.31
CA THR A 87 -4.77 10.13 -0.79
C THR A 87 -3.96 8.87 -1.15
N VAL A 88 -4.63 7.75 -1.45
CA VAL A 88 -3.98 6.53 -1.96
C VAL A 88 -3.53 6.74 -3.40
N VAL A 89 -4.34 7.43 -4.21
CA VAL A 89 -3.98 7.79 -5.60
C VAL A 89 -2.74 8.66 -5.61
N GLU A 90 -2.74 9.73 -4.82
CA GLU A 90 -1.59 10.64 -4.71
C GLU A 90 -0.30 9.92 -4.29
N ALA A 91 -0.39 8.96 -3.35
CA ALA A 91 0.76 8.20 -2.90
C ALA A 91 1.30 7.25 -3.98
N VAL A 92 0.41 6.62 -4.77
CA VAL A 92 0.81 5.81 -5.94
C VAL A 92 1.48 6.68 -6.99
N GLU A 93 0.92 7.84 -7.32
CA GLU A 93 1.52 8.78 -8.27
C GLU A 93 2.92 9.22 -7.83
N ARG A 94 3.09 9.61 -6.56
CA ARG A 94 4.42 9.96 -6.00
C ARG A 94 5.43 8.83 -6.16
N GLN A 95 5.02 7.58 -5.91
CA GLN A 95 5.92 6.42 -6.04
C GLN A 95 6.28 6.13 -7.50
N LEU A 96 5.36 6.27 -8.44
CA LEU A 96 5.64 6.11 -9.88
C LEU A 96 6.60 7.20 -10.38
N ILE A 97 6.39 8.46 -9.99
CA ILE A 97 7.28 9.58 -10.34
C ILE A 97 8.68 9.37 -9.75
N ALA A 98 8.77 8.89 -8.50
CA ALA A 98 10.04 8.65 -7.83
C ALA A 98 10.81 7.44 -8.38
N ARG A 99 10.14 6.52 -9.11
CA ARG A 99 10.72 5.26 -9.59
C ARG A 99 10.38 4.99 -11.07
N PRO A 100 10.84 5.85 -12.00
CA PRO A 100 10.49 5.73 -13.41
C PRO A 100 11.06 4.46 -14.08
N ALA A 101 12.01 3.77 -13.44
CA ALA A 101 12.65 2.57 -13.99
C ALA A 101 12.05 1.25 -13.48
N LEU A 102 11.00 1.29 -12.65
CA LEU A 102 10.33 0.06 -12.18
C LEU A 102 9.45 -0.58 -13.27
N PHE A 103 9.12 0.16 -14.32
CA PHE A 103 8.26 -0.27 -15.44
C PHE A 103 8.75 0.32 -16.76
#